data_AF-A0A8T6NX41-F1
#
_entry.id   AF-A0A8T6NX41-F1
#
_cell.length_a   1.000
_cell.length_b   1.000
_cell.length_c   1.000
_cell.angle_alpha   90.00
_cell.angle_beta   90.00
_cell.angle_gamma   90.00
#
_symmetry.space_group_name_H-M   'P 1'
#
loop_
_entity.id
_entity.type
_entity.pdbx_description
1 polymer ?
#
loop_
_entity_poly.entity_id
_entity_poly.type
_entity_poly.pdbx_seq_one_letter_code
_entity_poly.pdbx_strand_id
1 'polypeptide(L)' 'SERAGWQRPLAVSAQHPAWSAELMAAAGASALAVELARRHADPPVQIAQTEADRLLIALQHADDAS' A
#
# COMPACT_ATOMS: atom_id res chain seq x y z
N SER A 1 19.98 -21.52 -11.90
CA SER A 1 18.98 -21.08 -10.91
C SER A 1 19.31 -19.64 -10.59
N GLU A 2 18.68 -18.68 -11.26
CA GLU A 2 18.90 -17.25 -10.99
C GLU A 2 17.53 -16.59 -11.05
N ARG A 3 16.95 -16.33 -9.86
CA ARG A 3 15.78 -15.47 -9.76
C ARG A 3 16.31 -14.06 -10.01
N ALA A 4 16.16 -13.56 -11.24
CA ALA A 4 16.41 -12.17 -11.54
C ALA A 4 15.55 -11.33 -10.59
N GLY A 5 16.18 -10.74 -9.58
CA GLY A 5 15.51 -9.87 -8.63
C GLY A 5 14.83 -8.76 -9.43
N TRP A 6 13.50 -8.68 -9.34
CA TRP A 6 12.73 -7.57 -9.88
C TRP A 6 13.16 -6.29 -9.15
N GLN A 7 14.25 -5.67 -9.62
CA GLN A 7 14.61 -4.31 -9.30
C GLN A 7 13.57 -3.43 -10.02
N ARG A 8 12.39 -3.26 -9.41
CA ARG A 8 11.39 -2.32 -9.91
C ARG A 8 12.05 -0.94 -9.92
N PRO A 9 11.96 -0.16 -11.02
CA PRO A 9 12.51 1.19 -11.06
C PRO A 9 11.95 2.00 -9.88
N LEU A 10 12.80 2.79 -9.22
CA LEU A 10 12.44 3.60 -8.04
C LEU A 10 11.18 4.46 -8.27
N ALA A 11 10.94 4.91 -9.51
CA ALA A 11 9.74 5.64 -9.91
C ALA A 11 8.43 4.81 -9.78
N VAL A 12 8.48 3.52 -10.07
CA VAL A 12 7.35 2.60 -9.84
C VAL A 12 7.12 2.44 -8.34
N SER A 13 8.18 2.38 -7.53
CA SER A 13 8.05 2.35 -6.07
C SER A 13 7.42 3.62 -5.51
N ALA A 14 7.71 4.79 -6.08
CA ALA A 14 7.11 6.05 -5.61
C ALA A 14 5.63 6.21 -6.05
N GLN A 15 5.26 5.72 -7.23
CA GLN A 15 3.92 5.93 -7.80
C GLN A 15 2.95 4.77 -7.57
N HIS A 16 3.43 3.58 -7.19
CA HIS A 16 2.55 2.42 -7.01
C HIS A 16 1.43 2.60 -5.99
N PRO A 17 1.53 3.39 -4.89
CA PRO A 17 0.40 3.57 -3.99
C PRO A 17 -0.76 4.29 -4.70
N ALA A 18 -0.45 5.38 -5.41
CA ALA A 18 -1.43 6.14 -6.18
C ALA A 18 -2.01 5.31 -7.34
N TRP A 19 -1.17 4.64 -8.13
CA TRP A 19 -1.62 3.85 -9.26
C TRP A 19 -2.47 2.65 -8.82
N SER A 20 -2.08 1.93 -7.76
CA SER A 20 -2.87 0.82 -7.22
C SER A 20 -4.22 1.29 -6.71
N ALA A 21 -4.27 2.43 -6.03
CA ALA A 21 -5.51 3.03 -5.57
C ALA A 21 -6.45 3.40 -6.73
N GLU A 22 -5.91 3.96 -7.82
CA GLU A 22 -6.68 4.27 -9.03
C GLU A 22 -7.25 3.01 -9.69
N LEU A 23 -6.44 1.96 -9.85
CA LEU A 23 -6.89 0.68 -10.41
C LEU A 23 -7.97 0.03 -9.54
N MET A 24 -7.80 0.05 -8.22
CA MET A 24 -8.77 -0.49 -7.27
C MET A 24 -10.08 0.28 -7.33
N ALA A 25 -10.03 1.62 -7.40
CA ALA A 25 -11.22 2.45 -7.55
C ALA A 25 -11.94 2.15 -8.86
N ALA A 26 -11.22 2.04 -9.98
CA ALA A 26 -11.77 1.68 -11.28
C ALA A 26 -12.41 0.28 -11.29
N ALA A 27 -11.89 -0.64 -10.47
CA ALA A 27 -12.44 -1.98 -10.30
C ALA A 27 -13.64 -2.06 -9.34
N GLY A 28 -14.06 -0.93 -8.74
CA GLY A 28 -15.19 -0.89 -7.81
C GLY A 28 -14.85 -1.36 -6.38
N ALA A 29 -13.58 -1.30 -5.98
CA ALA A 29 -13.18 -1.57 -4.61
C ALA A 29 -13.83 -0.57 -3.63
N SER A 30 -13.93 -0.95 -2.36
CA SER A 30 -14.46 -0.06 -1.33
C SER A 30 -13.56 1.16 -1.12
N ALA A 31 -14.16 2.28 -0.71
CA ALA A 31 -13.41 3.51 -0.43
C ALA A 31 -12.29 3.29 0.61
N LEU A 32 -12.54 2.45 1.61
CA LEU A 32 -11.55 2.06 2.61
C LEU A 32 -10.36 1.33 1.98
N ALA A 33 -10.60 0.36 1.10
CA ALA A 33 -9.52 -0.38 0.44
C ALA A 33 -8.68 0.52 -0.48
N VAL A 34 -9.33 1.45 -1.19
CA VAL A 34 -8.64 2.46 -2.02
C VAL A 34 -7.78 3.39 -1.15
N GLU A 35 -8.27 3.80 0.01
CA GLU A 35 -7.49 4.64 0.93
C GLU A 35 -6.29 3.90 1.51
N LEU A 36 -6.46 2.65 1.93
CA LEU A 36 -5.36 1.81 2.42
C LEU A 36 -4.28 1.64 1.34
N ALA A 37 -4.66 1.32 0.11
CA ALA A 37 -3.72 1.20 -1.01
C ALA A 37 -2.99 2.50 -1.31
N ARG A 38 -3.63 3.67 -1.15
CA ARG A 38 -2.97 4.96 -1.35
C ARG A 38 -1.93 5.25 -0.26
N ARG A 39 -2.22 4.86 0.99
CA ARG A 39 -1.43 5.23 2.18
C ARG A 39 -0.44 4.16 2.65
N HIS A 40 -0.50 2.94 2.13
CA HIS A 40 0.30 1.83 2.67
C HIS A 40 1.82 2.11 2.68
N ALA A 41 2.33 2.88 1.72
CA ALA A 41 3.74 3.27 1.68
C ALA A 41 4.07 4.61 2.38
N ASP A 42 3.08 5.27 3.00
CA ASP A 42 3.31 6.48 3.81
C ASP A 42 4.03 6.11 5.12
N PRO A 43 4.66 7.09 5.81
CA PRO A 43 5.22 6.85 7.13
C PRO A 43 4.19 6.24 8.09
N PRO A 44 4.59 5.24 8.91
CA PRO A 44 3.66 4.52 9.76
C PRO A 44 2.98 5.45 10.78
N VAL A 45 1.67 5.25 10.94
CA VAL A 45 0.88 5.97 11.94
C VAL A 45 1.20 5.39 13.33
N GLN A 46 1.68 6.23 14.24
CA GLN A 46 2.12 5.81 15.58
C GLN A 46 0.96 5.43 16.51
N ILE A 47 -0.21 6.08 16.34
CA ILE A 47 -1.38 5.89 17.20
C ILE A 47 -2.62 5.81 16.31
N ALA A 48 -3.29 4.67 16.30
CA ALA A 48 -4.53 4.50 15.55
C ALA A 48 -5.68 5.29 16.19
N GLN A 49 -6.33 6.16 15.43
CA GLN A 49 -7.50 6.93 15.86
C GLN A 49 -8.79 6.42 15.21
N THR A 50 -8.65 5.78 14.04
CA THR A 50 -9.76 5.27 13.25
C THR A 50 -9.57 3.80 12.91
N GLU A 51 -10.63 3.15 12.43
CA GLU A 51 -10.53 1.79 11.89
C GLU A 51 -9.59 1.71 10.69
N ALA A 52 -9.57 2.75 9.84
CA ALA A 52 -8.64 2.84 8.73
C ALA A 52 -7.19 2.86 9.20
N ASP A 53 -6.87 3.59 10.28
CA ASP A 53 -5.51 3.61 10.83
C ASP A 53 -5.12 2.24 11.39
N ARG A 54 -6.04 1.54 12.07
CA ARG A 54 -5.78 0.17 12.57
C ARG A 54 -5.44 -0.79 11.44
N LEU A 55 -6.21 -0.76 10.36
CA LEU A 55 -5.98 -1.60 9.19
C LEU A 55 -4.73 -1.19 8.41
N LEU A 56 -4.42 0.11 8.34
CA LEU A 56 -3.22 0.61 7.70
C LEU A 56 -1.96 0.12 8.42
N ILE A 57 -1.93 0.19 9.75
CA ILE A 57 -0.82 -0.34 10.55
C ILE A 57 -0.66 -1.85 10.32
N ALA A 58 -1.77 -2.60 10.31
CA ALA A 58 -1.72 -4.05 10.05
C ALA A 58 -1.19 -4.38 8.65
N LEU A 59 -1.59 -3.61 7.63
CA LEU A 59 -1.11 -3.75 6.25
C LEU A 59 0.39 -3.45 6.15
N GLN A 60 0.84 -2.34 6.74
CA GLN A 60 2.25 -1.95 6.76
C GLN A 60 3.13 -3.00 7.42
N HIS A 61 2.68 -3.58 8.54
CA HIS A 61 3.39 -4.69 9.19
C HIS A 61 3.46 -5.94 8.31
N ALA A 62 2.43 -6.24 7.52
CA ALA A 62 2.45 -7.37 6.60
C ALA A 62 3.42 -7.13 5.43
N ASP A 63 3.45 -5.91 4.88
CA ASP A 63 4.36 -5.54 3.80
C ASP A 63 5.83 -5.56 4.25
N ASP A 64 6.15 -5.06 5.45
CA ASP A 64 7.50 -5.09 6.03
C ASP A 64 8.03 -6.51 6.30
N ALA A 65 7.13 -7.49 6.47
CA ALA A 65 7.46 -8.88 6.75
C ALA A 65 7.68 -9.75 5.48
N SER A 66 7.54 -9.15 4.29
CA SER A 66 7.58 -9.81 2.97
C SER A 66 8.94 -9.73 2.28
#